data_AF-A0AA42CRF8-F1
#
_entry.id   AF-A0AA42CRF8-F1
#
_cell.length_a   1.000
_cell.length_b   1.000
_cell.length_c   1.000
_cell.angle_alpha   90.00
_cell.angle_beta   90.00
_cell.angle_gamma   90.00
#
_symmetry.space_group_name_H-M   'P 1'
#
loop_
_entity.id
_entity.type
_entity.pdbx_description
1 polymer ?
#
loop_
_entity_poly.entity_id
_entity_poly.type
_entity_poly.pdbx_seq_one_letter_code
_entity_poly.pdbx_strand_id
1 'polypeptide(L)'
;MMHPLNGEQLKLDWDKDPAIEAMIEARVAERAEAAAFLWRLRLVAIETCTLGGLVIAAGVTLGQPATQVIRAGVLIAAACFVSGMLLIGLSGACGMVVSQVRQWRQK
;
A
#
# COMPACT_ATOMS: atom_id res chain seq x y z
N MET A 1 1.54 48.31 16.47
CA MET A 1 2.90 47.74 16.31
C MET A 1 2.76 46.30 15.87
N MET A 2 2.93 46.02 14.57
CA MET A 2 2.93 44.67 14.01
C MET A 2 4.33 44.08 14.19
N HIS A 3 4.43 43.00 14.94
CA HIS A 3 5.68 42.25 15.10
C HIS A 3 5.90 41.40 13.83
N PRO A 4 7.05 41.51 13.14
CA PRO A 4 7.33 40.65 12.00
C PRO A 4 7.58 39.22 12.51
N LEU A 5 6.73 38.27 12.11
CA LEU A 5 6.92 36.85 12.38
C LEU A 5 8.11 36.35 11.54
N ASN A 6 9.31 36.40 12.11
CA ASN A 6 10.50 35.79 11.53
C ASN A 6 10.34 34.26 11.55
N GLY A 7 10.39 33.61 10.37
CA GLY A 7 10.25 32.15 10.22
C GLY A 7 11.26 31.31 11.02
N GLU A 8 12.37 31.93 11.43
CA GLU A 8 13.37 31.32 12.32
C GLU A 8 12.82 31.03 13.74
N GLN A 9 11.85 31.80 14.23
CA GLN A 9 11.24 31.56 15.54
C GLN A 9 10.24 30.38 15.50
N LEU A 10 9.52 30.22 14.38
CA LEU A 10 8.72 29.02 14.15
C LEU A 10 9.66 27.79 14.14
N LYS A 11 10.74 27.87 13.38
CA LYS A 11 11.70 26.78 13.15
C LYS A 11 12.42 26.30 14.43
N LEU A 12 12.58 27.16 15.46
CA LEU A 12 13.20 26.81 16.74
C LEU A 12 12.22 26.18 17.75
N ASP A 13 10.92 26.47 17.62
CA ASP A 13 9.86 25.95 18.50
C ASP A 13 9.41 24.54 18.08
N TRP A 14 9.41 24.26 16.76
CA TRP A 14 9.13 22.92 16.21
C TRP A 14 10.20 21.86 16.52
N ASP A 15 11.47 22.27 16.69
CA ASP A 15 12.64 21.36 16.81
C ASP A 15 12.81 20.77 18.24
N LYS A 16 11.98 21.18 19.22
CA LYS A 16 12.21 20.84 20.64
C LYS A 16 11.03 20.28 21.41
N ASP A 17 9.82 20.30 20.86
CA ASP A 17 8.67 19.74 21.58
C ASP A 17 8.45 18.26 21.19
N PRO A 18 8.82 17.31 22.08
CA PRO A 18 8.66 15.88 21.81
C PRO A 18 7.20 15.47 21.59
N ALA A 19 6.22 16.24 22.09
CA ALA A 19 4.81 15.98 21.83
C ALA A 19 4.41 16.35 20.40
N ILE A 20 5.03 17.39 19.83
CA ILE A 20 4.81 17.82 18.45
C ILE A 20 5.48 16.85 17.47
N GLU A 21 6.72 16.42 17.75
CA GLU A 21 7.42 15.38 16.97
C GLU A 21 6.59 14.08 16.92
N ALA A 22 6.11 13.61 18.08
CA ALA A 22 5.30 12.39 18.16
C ALA A 22 3.96 12.51 17.41
N MET A 23 3.34 13.69 17.43
CA MET A 23 2.13 13.96 16.66
C MET A 23 2.39 13.96 15.14
N ILE A 24 3.52 14.53 14.71
CA ILE A 24 3.94 14.53 13.30
C ILE A 24 4.24 13.10 12.83
N GLU A 25 5.02 12.34 13.60
CA GLU A 25 5.34 10.94 13.29
C GLU A 25 4.07 10.08 13.16
N ALA A 26 3.10 10.24 14.06
CA ALA A 26 1.84 9.51 14.00
C ALA A 26 1.06 9.80 12.70
N ARG A 27 1.01 11.07 12.28
CA ARG A 27 0.33 11.48 11.04
C ARG A 27 1.08 11.06 9.78
N VAL A 28 2.42 11.13 9.82
CA VAL A 28 3.27 10.67 8.72
C VAL A 28 3.14 9.16 8.57
N ALA A 29 3.09 8.40 9.67
CA ALA A 29 2.85 6.96 9.64
C ALA A 29 1.49 6.61 9.01
N GLU A 30 0.42 7.28 9.44
CA GLU A 30 -0.94 7.09 8.87
C GLU A 30 -0.96 7.34 7.34
N ARG A 31 -0.32 8.43 6.89
CA ARG A 31 -0.24 8.77 5.46
C ARG A 31 0.68 7.84 4.67
N ALA A 32 1.81 7.45 5.27
CA ALA A 32 2.76 6.54 4.65
C ALA A 32 2.14 5.16 4.46
N GLU A 33 1.37 4.67 5.44
CA GLU A 33 0.59 3.44 5.31
C GLU A 33 -0.40 3.53 4.16
N ALA A 34 -1.24 4.57 4.12
CA ALA A 34 -2.22 4.78 3.05
C ALA A 34 -1.58 4.86 1.65
N ALA A 35 -0.47 5.62 1.51
CA ALA A 35 0.27 5.73 0.26
C ALA A 35 0.87 4.38 -0.15
N ALA A 36 1.43 3.64 0.80
CA ALA A 36 2.03 2.34 0.54
C ALA A 36 0.98 1.27 0.20
N PHE A 37 -0.24 1.36 0.73
CA PHE A 37 -1.38 0.53 0.29
C PHE A 37 -1.75 0.81 -1.16
N LEU A 38 -1.94 2.07 -1.53
CA LEU A 38 -2.26 2.45 -2.92
C LEU A 38 -1.16 2.02 -3.90
N TRP A 39 0.11 2.14 -3.51
CA TRP A 39 1.22 1.73 -4.35
C TRP A 39 1.24 0.21 -4.58
N ARG A 40 1.02 -0.58 -3.52
CA ARG A 40 0.91 -2.05 -3.64
C ARG A 40 -0.32 -2.46 -4.46
N LEU A 41 -1.46 -1.78 -4.29
CA LEU A 41 -2.67 -2.02 -5.10
C LEU A 41 -2.40 -1.78 -6.59
N ARG A 42 -1.68 -0.71 -6.94
CA ARG A 42 -1.29 -0.44 -8.33
C ARG A 42 -0.39 -1.54 -8.89
N LEU A 43 0.55 -2.04 -8.08
CA LEU A 43 1.44 -3.13 -8.49
C LEU A 43 0.66 -4.41 -8.81
N VAL A 44 -0.24 -4.82 -7.90
CA VAL A 44 -1.10 -6.01 -8.08
C VAL A 44 -2.01 -5.85 -9.30
N ALA A 45 -2.59 -4.67 -9.52
CA ALA A 45 -3.42 -4.43 -10.70
C ALA A 45 -2.64 -4.60 -12.01
N ILE A 46 -1.42 -4.05 -12.08
CA ILE A 46 -0.54 -4.19 -13.26
C ILE A 46 -0.16 -5.65 -13.48
N GLU A 47 0.24 -6.36 -12.42
CA GLU A 47 0.60 -7.78 -12.49
C GLU A 47 -0.56 -8.64 -13.01
N THR A 48 -1.76 -8.45 -12.43
CA THR A 48 -2.97 -9.15 -12.83
C THR A 48 -3.33 -8.89 -14.30
N CYS A 49 -3.29 -7.62 -14.74
CA CYS A 49 -3.54 -7.27 -16.14
C CYS A 49 -2.48 -7.86 -17.07
N THR A 50 -1.22 -7.87 -16.66
CA THR A 50 -0.10 -8.39 -17.47
C THR A 50 -0.23 -9.90 -17.64
N LEU A 51 -0.41 -10.65 -16.55
CA LEU A 51 -0.56 -12.11 -16.60
C LEU A 51 -1.84 -12.53 -17.33
N GLY A 52 -2.98 -11.89 -17.05
CA GLY A 52 -4.24 -12.16 -17.75
C GLY A 52 -4.13 -11.87 -19.25
N GLY A 53 -3.52 -10.75 -19.62
CA GLY A 53 -3.27 -10.37 -21.01
C GLY A 53 -2.34 -11.35 -21.73
N LEU A 54 -1.26 -11.78 -21.09
CA LEU A 54 -0.32 -12.76 -21.64
C LEU A 54 -0.98 -14.13 -21.85
N VAL A 55 -1.81 -14.59 -20.90
CA VAL A 55 -2.55 -15.85 -21.04
C VAL A 55 -3.51 -15.78 -22.23
N ILE A 56 -4.22 -14.65 -22.38
CA ILE A 56 -5.14 -14.46 -23.51
C ILE A 56 -4.36 -14.44 -24.83
N ALA A 57 -3.28 -13.65 -24.90
CA ALA A 57 -2.44 -13.57 -26.09
C ALA A 57 -1.83 -14.93 -26.48
N ALA A 58 -1.37 -15.70 -25.50
CA ALA A 58 -0.83 -17.04 -25.70
C ALA A 58 -1.91 -18.00 -26.24
N GLY A 59 -3.11 -17.98 -25.64
CA GLY A 59 -4.22 -18.82 -26.08
C GLY A 59 -4.68 -18.51 -27.51
N VAL A 60 -4.74 -17.23 -27.89
CA VAL A 60 -5.02 -16.81 -29.27
C VAL A 60 -3.92 -17.28 -30.22
N THR A 61 -2.65 -17.14 -29.84
CA THR A 61 -1.50 -17.58 -30.64
C THR A 61 -1.49 -19.10 -30.84
N LEU A 62 -1.98 -19.86 -29.85
CA LEU A 62 -2.10 -21.33 -29.90
C LEU A 62 -3.35 -21.81 -30.66
N GLY A 63 -4.16 -20.92 -31.23
CA GLY A 63 -5.39 -21.28 -31.96
C GLY A 63 -6.48 -21.88 -31.07
N GLN A 64 -6.41 -21.67 -29.76
CA GLN A 64 -7.39 -22.20 -28.81
C GLN A 64 -8.73 -21.47 -28.97
N PRO A 65 -9.86 -22.16 -28.73
CA PRO A 65 -11.17 -21.53 -28.81
C PRO A 65 -11.26 -20.35 -27.83
N ALA A 66 -11.66 -19.18 -28.35
CA ALA A 66 -11.63 -17.91 -27.61
C ALA A 66 -12.34 -17.99 -26.24
N THR A 67 -13.41 -18.78 -26.13
CA THR A 67 -14.13 -19.00 -24.87
C THR A 67 -13.29 -19.67 -23.79
N GLN A 68 -12.44 -20.63 -24.15
CA GLN A 68 -11.54 -21.29 -23.20
C GLN A 68 -10.39 -20.37 -22.79
N VAL A 69 -9.85 -19.62 -23.75
CA VAL A 69 -8.76 -18.67 -23.52
C VAL A 69 -9.17 -17.54 -22.59
N ILE A 70 -10.34 -16.95 -22.84
CA ILE A 70 -10.91 -15.90 -21.96
C ILE A 70 -11.16 -16.46 -20.57
N ARG A 71 -11.74 -17.66 -20.45
CA ARG A 71 -11.99 -18.29 -19.14
C ARG A 71 -10.69 -18.53 -18.37
N ALA A 72 -9.66 -19.05 -19.03
CA ALA A 72 -8.35 -19.28 -18.40
C ALA A 72 -7.70 -17.96 -17.96
N GLY A 73 -7.72 -16.93 -18.83
CA GLY A 73 -7.22 -15.60 -18.51
C GLY A 73 -7.92 -14.98 -17.30
N VAL A 74 -9.26 -15.06 -17.24
CA VAL A 74 -10.05 -14.56 -16.12
C VAL A 74 -9.76 -15.33 -14.82
N LEU A 75 -9.64 -16.66 -14.88
CA LEU A 75 -9.31 -17.47 -13.69
C LEU A 75 -7.93 -17.13 -13.13
N ILE A 76 -6.93 -16.98 -14.00
CA ILE A 76 -5.57 -16.61 -13.58
C ILE A 76 -5.55 -15.19 -13.03
N ALA A 77 -6.20 -14.25 -13.72
CA ALA A 77 -6.31 -12.88 -13.24
C ALA A 77 -6.97 -12.81 -11.85
N ALA A 78 -8.06 -13.56 -11.64
CA ALA A 78 -8.73 -13.64 -10.35
C ALA A 78 -7.84 -14.26 -9.26
N ALA A 79 -7.15 -15.37 -9.56
CA ALA A 79 -6.25 -16.02 -8.61
C ALA A 79 -5.10 -15.11 -8.18
N CYS A 80 -4.44 -14.45 -9.13
CA CYS A 80 -3.38 -13.48 -8.86
C CYS A 80 -3.89 -12.29 -8.04
N PHE A 81 -5.07 -11.76 -8.39
CA PHE A 81 -5.66 -10.64 -7.66
C PHE A 81 -5.99 -11.01 -6.22
N VAL A 82 -6.63 -12.15 -5.99
CA VAL A 82 -6.97 -12.64 -4.63
C VAL A 82 -5.70 -12.84 -3.80
N SER A 83 -4.66 -13.45 -4.38
CA SER A 83 -3.37 -13.61 -3.71
C SER A 83 -2.73 -12.27 -3.34
N GLY A 84 -2.72 -11.31 -4.27
CA GLY A 84 -2.22 -9.95 -4.02
C GLY A 84 -2.99 -9.20 -2.94
N MET A 85 -4.32 -9.30 -2.94
CA MET A 85 -5.17 -8.72 -1.89
C MET A 85 -4.88 -9.33 -0.52
N LEU A 86 -4.71 -10.66 -0.46
CA LEU A 86 -4.39 -11.37 0.76
C LEU A 86 -3.04 -10.92 1.34
N LEU A 87 -2.00 -10.79 0.51
CA LEU A 87 -0.68 -10.32 0.93
C LEU A 87 -0.69 -8.88 1.45
N ILE A 88 -1.44 -7.99 0.78
CA ILE A 88 -1.60 -6.60 1.20
C ILE A 88 -2.33 -6.54 2.55
N GLY A 89 -3.42 -7.32 2.70
CA GLY A 89 -4.15 -7.42 3.95
C GLY A 89 -3.30 -7.96 5.10
N LEU A 90 -2.55 -9.03 4.88
CA LEU A 90 -1.63 -9.59 5.88
C LEU A 90 -0.54 -8.58 6.28
N SER A 91 0.02 -7.85 5.32
CA SER A 91 1.04 -6.83 5.59
C SER A 91 0.51 -5.72 6.51
N GLY A 92 -0.73 -5.28 6.29
CA GLY A 92 -1.41 -4.35 7.19
C GLY A 92 -1.69 -4.93 8.58
N ALA A 93 -2.21 -6.16 8.62
CA ALA A 93 -2.50 -6.85 9.88
C ALA A 93 -1.23 -7.09 10.72
N CYS A 94 -0.10 -7.45 10.09
CA CYS A 94 1.18 -7.59 10.77
C CYS A 94 1.64 -6.29 11.42
N GLY A 95 1.47 -5.13 10.76
CA GLY A 95 1.79 -3.82 11.34
C GLY A 95 1.01 -3.55 12.63
N MET A 96 -0.30 -3.83 12.62
CA MET A 96 -1.17 -3.68 13.79
C MET A 96 -0.85 -4.68 14.91
N VAL A 97 -0.56 -5.94 14.57
CA VAL A 97 -0.23 -6.96 15.57
C VAL A 97 1.09 -6.63 16.25
N VAL A 98 2.10 -6.20 15.48
CA VAL A 98 3.40 -5.80 16.04
C VAL A 98 3.27 -4.58 16.96
N SER A 99 2.45 -3.59 16.62
CA SER A 99 2.23 -2.43 17.49
C SER A 99 1.53 -2.81 18.80
N GLN A 100 0.52 -3.68 18.76
CA GLN A 100 -0.16 -4.20 19.96
C GLN A 100 0.77 -5.05 20.82
N VAL A 101 1.54 -5.97 20.23
CA VAL A 101 2.52 -6.78 20.97
C VAL A 101 3.57 -5.90 21.64
N ARG A 102 4.02 -4.83 20.97
CA ARG A 102 4.98 -3.89 21.53
C ARG A 102 4.42 -3.10 22.71
N GLN A 103 3.15 -2.66 22.63
CA GLN A 103 2.45 -2.03 23.77
C GLN A 103 2.29 -2.99 24.96
N TRP A 104 1.98 -4.26 24.70
CA TRP A 104 1.85 -5.27 25.75
C TRP A 104 3.18 -5.59 26.44
N ARG A 105 4.31 -5.52 25.72
CA ARG A 105 5.65 -5.73 26.31
C ARG A 105 6.21 -4.51 27.06
N GLN A 106 5.61 -3.33 26.92
CA GLN A 106 5.99 -2.11 27.65
C GLN A 106 5.12 -1.82 28.87
N LYS A 107 4.07 -2.63 29.09
CA LYS A 107 3.39 -2.76 30.38
C LYS A 107 4.07 -3.83 31.23
#